data_AF-A0A1S1HPX2-F1
#
_entry.id   AF-A0A1S1HPX2-F1
#
_cell.length_a   1.000
_cell.length_b   1.000
_cell.length_c   1.000
_cell.angle_alpha   90.00
_cell.angle_beta   90.00
_cell.angle_gamma   90.00
#
_symmetry.space_group_name_H-M   'P 1'
#
loop_
_entity.id
_entity.type
_entity.pdbx_description
1 polymer ?
#
loop_
_entity_poly.entity_id
_entity_poly.type
_entity_poly.pdbx_seq_one_letter_code
_entity_poly.pdbx_strand_id
1 'polypeptide(L)'
;MKNIKSVNSQVFRDIVAVSKQKELEFNNGQDGAIILSLLVMFFTPFLLLNEVRQFLQIDYSFAAMASIAVVSLILTVILYKVFKISQKFADKETSLNSLLSMYVPNNKAEFERFKVETRNEPTHFFELVNEWISTEKLTYAK
;
A
#
# COMPACT_ATOMS: atom_id res chain seq x y z
N MET A 1 22.77 7.16 16.93
CA MET A 1 21.61 6.79 17.79
C MET A 1 20.41 7.72 17.69
N LYS A 2 20.55 9.06 17.50
CA LYS A 2 19.39 9.98 17.37
C LYS A 2 18.41 9.62 16.24
N ASN A 3 18.90 9.17 15.07
CA ASN A 3 18.04 8.80 13.92
C ASN A 3 17.26 7.48 14.10
N ILE A 4 17.80 6.50 14.84
CA ILE A 4 17.12 5.20 15.00
C ILE A 4 15.88 5.36 15.89
N LYS A 5 15.98 6.17 16.95
CA LYS A 5 14.85 6.47 17.84
C LYS A 5 13.75 7.26 17.13
N SER A 6 14.12 8.17 16.23
CA SER A 6 13.13 8.94 15.45
C SER A 6 12.40 8.04 14.44
N VAL A 7 13.12 7.17 13.72
CA VAL A 7 12.54 6.21 12.76
C VAL A 7 11.62 5.21 13.48
N ASN A 8 12.04 4.63 14.60
CA ASN A 8 11.21 3.67 15.34
C ASN A 8 9.91 4.32 15.87
N SER A 9 10.00 5.56 16.35
CA SER A 9 8.81 6.29 16.80
C SER A 9 7.87 6.66 15.64
N GLN A 10 8.41 6.88 14.44
CA GLN A 10 7.59 7.10 13.24
C GLN A 10 6.85 5.82 12.86
N VAL A 11 7.55 4.68 12.81
CA VAL A 11 6.93 3.37 12.53
C VAL A 11 5.81 3.08 13.54
N PHE A 12 6.04 3.34 14.84
CA PHE A 12 4.99 3.17 15.84
C PHE A 12 3.79 4.10 15.63
N ARG A 13 4.02 5.38 15.28
CA ARG A 13 2.93 6.31 14.93
C ARG A 13 2.12 5.79 13.74
N ASP A 14 2.79 5.26 12.72
CA ASP A 14 2.14 4.74 11.52
C ASP A 14 1.33 3.47 11.84
N ILE A 15 1.85 2.57 12.68
CA ILE A 15 1.10 1.41 13.20
C ILE A 15 -0.19 1.87 13.89
N VAL A 16 -0.10 2.85 14.81
CA VAL A 16 -1.25 3.40 15.53
C VAL A 16 -2.24 4.08 14.58
N ALA A 17 -1.74 4.79 13.56
CA ALA A 17 -2.60 5.47 12.60
C ALA A 17 -3.38 4.47 11.74
N VAL A 18 -2.73 3.42 11.26
CA VAL A 18 -3.37 2.35 10.47
C VAL A 18 -4.33 1.54 11.34
N SER A 19 -3.95 1.18 12.57
CA SER A 19 -4.78 0.33 13.43
C SER A 19 -6.14 0.96 13.77
N LYS A 20 -6.18 2.30 13.94
CA LYS A 20 -7.39 3.08 14.26
C LYS A 20 -8.45 3.11 13.16
N GLN A 21 -8.06 2.95 11.90
CA GLN A 21 -9.01 2.99 10.79
C GLN A 21 -9.82 1.69 10.74
N LYS A 22 -11.09 1.72 10.34
CA LYS A 22 -11.82 0.48 10.12
C LYS A 22 -11.21 -0.25 8.91
N GLU A 23 -11.17 -1.58 8.98
CA GLU A 23 -10.57 -2.40 7.93
C GLU A 23 -11.17 -2.12 6.55
N LEU A 24 -12.50 -2.15 6.45
CA LEU A 24 -13.21 -1.90 5.21
C LEU A 24 -12.90 -0.50 4.63
N GLU A 25 -12.85 0.53 5.49
CA GLU A 25 -12.56 1.90 5.06
C GLU A 25 -11.12 2.03 4.54
N PHE A 26 -10.16 1.41 5.23
CA PHE A 26 -8.76 1.40 4.80
C PHE A 26 -8.61 0.67 3.46
N ASN A 27 -9.11 -0.57 3.36
CA ASN A 27 -8.98 -1.40 2.17
C ASN A 27 -9.65 -0.76 0.96
N ASN A 28 -10.86 -0.21 1.11
CA ASN A 28 -11.53 0.55 0.04
C ASN A 28 -10.71 1.76 -0.40
N GLY A 29 -10.03 2.44 0.53
CA GLY A 29 -9.11 3.53 0.21
C GLY A 29 -7.94 3.07 -0.64
N GLN A 30 -7.34 1.91 -0.32
CA GLN A 30 -6.25 1.32 -1.10
C GLN A 30 -6.72 0.87 -2.49
N ASP A 31 -7.86 0.19 -2.57
CA ASP A 31 -8.45 -0.25 -3.84
C ASP A 31 -8.77 0.95 -4.74
N GLY A 32 -9.35 2.02 -4.17
CA GLY A 32 -9.58 3.27 -4.88
C GLY A 32 -8.30 3.88 -5.43
N ALA A 33 -7.21 3.86 -4.64
CA ALA A 33 -5.90 4.35 -5.08
C ALA A 33 -5.28 3.47 -6.20
N ILE A 34 -5.47 2.15 -6.14
CA ILE A 34 -5.05 1.21 -7.20
C ILE A 34 -5.81 1.52 -8.49
N ILE A 35 -7.14 1.63 -8.43
CA ILE A 35 -7.99 1.94 -9.60
C ILE A 35 -7.57 3.26 -10.22
N LEU A 36 -7.42 4.32 -9.40
CA LEU A 36 -7.00 5.63 -9.89
C LEU A 36 -5.61 5.57 -10.55
N SER A 37 -4.68 4.84 -9.94
CA SER A 37 -3.34 4.65 -10.51
C SER A 37 -3.39 3.94 -11.87
N LEU A 38 -4.20 2.89 -12.00
CA LEU A 38 -4.40 2.17 -13.26
C LEU A 38 -4.99 3.06 -14.35
N LEU A 39 -5.99 3.88 -14.01
CA LEU A 39 -6.59 4.84 -14.94
C LEU A 39 -5.54 5.83 -15.46
N VAL A 40 -4.75 6.43 -14.57
CA VAL A 40 -3.69 7.36 -14.97
C VAL A 40 -2.63 6.66 -15.84
N MET A 41 -2.19 5.47 -15.45
CA MET A 41 -1.21 4.68 -16.20
C MET A 41 -1.70 4.27 -17.60
N PHE A 42 -3.02 4.14 -17.80
CA PHE A 42 -3.61 3.86 -19.10
C PHE A 42 -3.81 5.13 -19.93
N PHE A 43 -4.46 6.13 -19.35
CA PHE A 43 -4.86 7.33 -20.10
C PHE A 43 -3.68 8.21 -20.48
N THR A 44 -2.63 8.30 -19.65
CA THR A 44 -1.47 9.12 -20.00
C THR A 44 -0.77 8.63 -21.27
N PRO A 45 -0.38 7.34 -21.40
CA PRO A 45 0.14 6.82 -22.67
C PRO A 45 -0.86 6.90 -23.82
N PHE A 46 -2.13 6.63 -23.56
CA PHE A 46 -3.18 6.69 -24.58
C PHE A 46 -3.27 8.08 -25.23
N LEU A 47 -3.31 9.12 -24.40
CA LEU A 47 -3.35 10.50 -24.87
C LEU A 47 -2.07 10.86 -25.62
N LEU A 48 -0.89 10.51 -25.09
CA LEU A 48 0.39 10.77 -25.75
C LEU A 48 0.49 10.07 -27.12
N LEU A 49 0.06 8.82 -27.22
CA LEU A 49 0.06 8.07 -28.48
C LEU A 49 -0.94 8.65 -29.48
N ASN A 50 -2.08 9.18 -29.02
CA ASN A 50 -3.03 9.86 -29.88
C ASN A 50 -2.48 11.20 -30.42
N GLU A 51 -1.74 11.96 -29.62
CA GLU A 51 -1.01 13.15 -30.09
C GLU A 51 0.05 12.78 -31.13
N VAL A 52 0.82 11.69 -30.89
CA VAL A 52 1.80 11.18 -31.86
C VAL A 52 1.12 10.76 -33.17
N ARG A 53 -0.03 10.07 -33.09
CA ARG A 53 -0.84 9.73 -34.27
C ARG A 53 -1.21 10.97 -35.07
N GLN A 54 -1.70 12.02 -34.39
CA GLN A 54 -2.08 13.28 -35.03
C GLN A 54 -0.88 13.97 -35.68
N PHE A 55 0.26 14.01 -34.99
CA PHE A 55 1.51 14.57 -35.52
C PHE A 55 1.99 13.83 -36.77
N LEU A 56 1.87 12.50 -36.79
CA LEU A 56 2.22 11.66 -37.94
C LEU A 56 1.15 11.62 -39.03
N GLN A 57 0.07 12.40 -38.89
CA GLN A 57 -1.06 12.44 -39.83
C GLN A 57 -1.69 11.06 -40.10
N ILE A 58 -1.63 10.15 -39.13
CA ILE A 58 -2.28 8.85 -39.24
C ILE A 58 -3.79 9.04 -39.07
N ASP A 59 -4.58 8.54 -40.02
CA ASP A 59 -6.04 8.68 -40.01
C ASP A 59 -6.68 8.18 -38.71
N TYR A 60 -7.73 8.87 -38.29
CA TYR A 60 -8.54 8.48 -37.14
C TYR A 60 -9.46 7.31 -37.52
N SER A 61 -8.86 6.13 -37.66
CA SER A 61 -9.56 4.89 -37.98
C SER A 61 -9.76 4.03 -36.73
N PHE A 62 -10.73 3.12 -36.78
CA PHE A 62 -10.93 2.13 -35.72
C PHE A 62 -9.65 1.32 -35.45
N ALA A 63 -8.93 0.91 -36.50
CA ALA A 63 -7.69 0.15 -36.36
C ALA A 63 -6.59 0.94 -35.64
N ALA A 64 -6.44 2.24 -35.93
CA ALA A 64 -5.47 3.10 -35.25
C ALA A 64 -5.82 3.25 -33.75
N MET A 65 -7.08 3.52 -33.43
CA MET A 65 -7.52 3.69 -32.03
C MET A 65 -7.43 2.38 -31.24
N ALA A 66 -7.79 1.26 -31.84
CA ALA A 66 -7.62 -0.06 -31.23
C ALA A 66 -6.14 -0.35 -30.95
N SER A 67 -5.24 -0.02 -31.88
CA SER A 67 -3.79 -0.19 -31.70
C SER A 67 -3.26 0.66 -30.55
N ILE A 68 -3.65 1.94 -30.47
CA ILE A 68 -3.28 2.84 -29.36
C ILE A 68 -3.78 2.30 -28.02
N ALA A 69 -5.03 1.83 -27.97
CA ALA A 69 -5.60 1.25 -26.76
C ALA A 69 -4.84 0.00 -26.30
N VAL A 70 -4.51 -0.91 -27.23
CA VAL A 70 -3.75 -2.13 -26.93
C VAL A 70 -2.35 -1.79 -26.39
N VAL A 71 -1.63 -0.87 -27.04
CA VAL A 71 -0.30 -0.44 -26.57
C VAL A 71 -0.39 0.20 -25.19
N SER A 72 -1.42 1.03 -24.94
CA SER A 72 -1.63 1.67 -23.64
C SER A 72 -1.95 0.66 -22.53
N LEU A 73 -2.72 -0.39 -22.84
CA LEU A 73 -2.98 -1.50 -21.93
C LEU A 73 -1.70 -2.26 -21.57
N ILE A 74 -0.87 -2.58 -22.58
CA ILE A 74 0.42 -3.24 -22.37
C ILE A 74 1.31 -2.39 -21.47
N LEU A 75 1.42 -1.08 -21.74
CA LEU A 75 2.18 -0.15 -20.92
C LEU A 75 1.63 -0.09 -19.49
N THR A 76 0.32 -0.06 -19.31
CA THR A 76 -0.32 -0.08 -17.99
C THR A 76 0.10 -1.31 -17.19
N VAL A 77 0.09 -2.50 -17.81
CA VAL A 77 0.51 -3.75 -17.15
C VAL A 77 2.00 -3.70 -16.79
N ILE A 78 2.84 -3.17 -17.67
CA ILE A 78 4.27 -3.00 -17.40
C ILE A 78 4.47 -2.04 -16.21
N LEU A 79 3.85 -0.86 -16.24
CA LEU A 79 3.98 0.15 -15.19
C LEU A 79 3.44 -0.35 -13.85
N TYR A 80 2.32 -1.09 -13.85
CA TYR A 80 1.76 -1.71 -12.65
C TYR A 80 2.78 -2.61 -11.95
N LYS A 81 3.50 -3.44 -12.72
CA LYS A 81 4.54 -4.34 -12.21
C LYS A 81 5.80 -3.57 -11.79
N VAL A 82 6.27 -2.64 -12.61
CA VAL A 82 7.49 -1.86 -12.35
C VAL A 82 7.35 -1.02 -11.09
N PHE A 83 6.20 -0.36 -10.91
CA PHE A 83 5.93 0.45 -9.72
C PHE A 83 5.38 -0.34 -8.53
N LYS A 84 5.23 -1.67 -8.66
CA LYS A 84 4.77 -2.57 -7.60
C LYS A 84 3.51 -2.05 -6.91
N ILE A 85 2.50 -1.67 -7.71
CA ILE A 85 1.31 -0.95 -7.23
C ILE A 85 0.56 -1.73 -6.14
N SER A 86 0.47 -3.05 -6.25
CA SER A 86 -0.15 -3.89 -5.20
C SER A 86 0.59 -3.84 -3.86
N GLN A 87 1.92 -3.69 -3.86
CA GLN A 87 2.69 -3.57 -2.62
C GLN A 87 2.59 -2.16 -2.03
N LYS A 88 2.48 -1.15 -2.89
CA LYS A 88 2.38 0.25 -2.48
C LYS A 88 1.03 0.56 -1.82
N PHE A 89 -0.04 -0.04 -2.32
CA PHE A 89 -1.39 0.12 -1.81
C PHE A 89 -1.89 -1.23 -1.24
N ALA A 90 -1.09 -1.81 -0.36
CA ALA A 90 -1.41 -3.08 0.27
C ALA A 90 -2.58 -2.93 1.25
N ASP A 91 -3.37 -3.99 1.42
CA ASP A 91 -4.44 -4.05 2.41
C ASP A 91 -3.96 -3.78 3.84
N LYS A 92 -4.92 -3.59 4.76
CA LYS A 92 -4.65 -3.22 6.14
C LYS A 92 -3.78 -4.26 6.85
N GLU A 93 -4.05 -5.54 6.66
CA GLU A 93 -3.31 -6.63 7.31
C GLU A 93 -1.85 -6.63 6.85
N THR A 94 -1.63 -6.61 5.54
CA THR A 94 -0.29 -6.59 4.93
C THR A 94 0.48 -5.33 5.34
N SER A 95 -0.20 -4.17 5.35
CA SER A 95 0.37 -2.90 5.80
C SER A 95 0.82 -2.96 7.26
N LEU A 96 -0.02 -3.48 8.16
CA LEU A 96 0.33 -3.65 9.57
C LEU A 96 1.45 -4.66 9.78
N ASN A 97 1.41 -5.82 9.12
CA ASN A 97 2.47 -6.82 9.20
C ASN A 97 3.83 -6.26 8.74
N SER A 98 3.84 -5.49 7.65
CA SER A 98 5.04 -4.79 7.17
C SER A 98 5.56 -3.82 8.23
N LEU A 99 4.70 -2.96 8.79
CA LEU A 99 5.09 -2.00 9.82
C LEU A 99 5.60 -2.68 11.10
N LEU A 100 4.92 -3.74 11.57
CA LEU A 100 5.33 -4.53 12.73
C LEU A 100 6.69 -5.20 12.51
N SER A 101 7.00 -5.65 11.28
CA SER A 101 8.31 -6.24 10.97
C SER A 101 9.47 -5.23 11.03
N MET A 102 9.19 -3.95 10.78
CA MET A 102 10.17 -2.86 10.84
C MET A 102 10.30 -2.26 12.25
N TYR A 103 9.34 -2.55 13.13
CA TYR A 103 9.28 -1.97 14.47
C TYR A 103 10.25 -2.67 15.45
N VAL A 104 10.94 -1.88 16.26
CA VAL A 104 11.78 -2.35 17.37
C VAL A 104 11.01 -2.13 18.67
N PRO A 105 10.54 -3.20 19.35
CA PRO A 105 9.72 -3.06 20.55
C PRO A 105 10.52 -2.60 21.77
N ASN A 106 9.88 -1.78 22.60
CA ASN A 106 10.40 -1.41 23.92
C ASN A 106 10.31 -2.61 24.88
N ASN A 107 9.20 -3.36 24.83
CA ASN A 107 9.03 -4.61 25.57
C ASN A 107 9.12 -5.82 24.63
N LYS A 108 10.34 -6.36 24.47
CA LYS A 108 10.59 -7.52 23.59
C LYS A 108 9.80 -8.76 23.99
N ALA A 109 9.67 -9.05 25.29
CA ALA A 109 8.99 -10.26 25.75
C ALA A 109 7.50 -10.25 25.39
N GLU A 110 6.87 -9.09 25.56
CA GLU A 110 5.47 -8.91 25.20
C GLU A 110 5.25 -8.93 23.68
N PHE A 111 6.15 -8.31 22.92
CA PHE A 111 6.06 -8.35 21.46
C PHE A 111 6.18 -9.78 20.89
N GLU A 112 7.06 -10.61 21.46
CA GLU A 112 7.16 -12.02 21.05
C GLU A 112 5.91 -12.82 21.44
N ARG A 113 5.31 -12.54 22.61
CA ARG A 113 4.02 -13.14 22.99
C ARG A 113 2.91 -12.77 22.01
N PHE A 114 2.80 -11.49 21.66
CA PHE A 114 1.89 -10.99 20.64
C PHE A 114 2.09 -11.70 19.28
N LYS A 115 3.33 -11.92 18.83
CA LYS A 115 3.61 -12.65 17.58
C LYS A 115 3.16 -14.11 17.64
N VAL A 116 3.25 -14.76 18.80
CA VAL A 116 2.78 -16.13 18.97
C VAL A 116 1.25 -16.17 18.96
N GLU A 117 0.60 -15.25 19.68
CA GLU A 117 -0.87 -15.16 19.73
C GLU A 117 -1.47 -14.87 18.35
N THR A 118 -0.89 -13.94 17.59
CA THR A 118 -1.34 -13.64 16.20
C THR A 118 -1.16 -14.80 15.21
N ARG A 119 -0.18 -15.69 15.44
CA ARG A 119 -0.03 -16.92 14.63
C ARG A 119 -1.06 -17.99 15.00
N ASN A 120 -1.41 -18.08 16.27
CA ASN A 120 -2.36 -19.06 16.78
C ASN A 120 -3.82 -18.63 16.51
N GLU A 121 -4.09 -17.32 16.50
CA GLU A 121 -5.42 -16.73 16.33
C GLU A 121 -5.43 -15.66 15.23
N PRO A 122 -5.23 -16.03 13.96
CA PRO A 122 -5.16 -15.07 12.85
C PRO A 122 -6.46 -14.27 12.66
N THR A 123 -7.61 -14.82 13.05
CA THR A 123 -8.92 -14.14 12.97
C THR A 123 -9.03 -12.93 13.90
N HIS A 124 -8.28 -12.92 15.01
CA HIS A 124 -8.26 -11.81 15.97
C HIS A 124 -7.09 -10.85 15.75
N PHE A 125 -6.41 -10.92 14.60
CA PHE A 125 -5.18 -10.16 14.33
C PHE A 125 -5.32 -8.66 14.67
N PHE A 126 -6.37 -7.98 14.21
CA PHE A 126 -6.54 -6.55 14.47
C PHE A 126 -6.83 -6.23 15.94
N GLU A 127 -7.52 -7.12 16.66
CA GLU A 127 -7.79 -6.98 18.09
C GLU A 127 -6.49 -7.11 18.88
N LEU A 128 -5.73 -8.18 18.61
CA LEU A 128 -4.42 -8.44 19.21
C LEU A 128 -3.42 -7.29 18.95
N VAL A 129 -3.44 -6.71 17.76
CA VAL A 129 -2.62 -5.52 17.44
C VAL A 129 -3.03 -4.33 18.32
N ASN A 130 -4.33 -4.08 18.51
CA ASN A 130 -4.81 -2.98 19.33
C ASN A 130 -4.52 -3.17 20.82
N GLU A 131 -4.61 -4.41 21.32
CA GLU A 131 -4.22 -4.76 22.69
C GLU A 131 -2.73 -4.50 22.91
N TRP A 132 -1.88 -5.02 22.03
CA TRP A 132 -0.43 -4.81 22.11
C TRP A 132 -0.06 -3.32 22.01
N ILE A 133 -0.67 -2.56 21.09
CA ILE A 133 -0.47 -1.10 20.99
C ILE A 133 -0.79 -0.41 22.31
N SER A 134 -1.83 -0.87 23.02
CA SER A 134 -2.24 -0.27 24.29
C SER A 134 -1.18 -0.47 25.37
N THR A 135 -0.57 -1.65 25.45
CA THR A 135 0.53 -1.87 26.39
C THR A 135 1.82 -1.16 25.97
N GLU A 136 2.16 -1.17 24.67
CA GLU A 136 3.37 -0.52 24.17
C GLU A 136 3.32 1.00 24.35
N LYS A 137 2.14 1.64 24.28
CA LYS A 137 1.99 3.06 24.63
C LYS A 137 2.38 3.36 26.08
N LEU A 138 2.08 2.44 27.01
CA LEU A 138 2.45 2.60 28.42
C LEU A 138 3.96 2.53 28.64
N THR A 139 4.71 1.85 27.75
CA THR A 139 6.18 1.79 27.82
C THR A 139 6.85 3.03 27.24
N TYR A 140 6.17 3.81 26.38
CA TYR A 140 6.65 5.12 25.90
C TYR A 140 6.44 6.28 26.88
N ALA A 141 5.50 6.14 27.82
CA ALA A 141 5.20 7.15 28.83
C ALA A 141 6.09 7.06 30.09
N LYS A 142 6.91 6.00 30.20
CA LYS A 142 7.92 5.79 31.25
C LYS A 142 9.31 6.19 30.75
#